data_AF-A0A100Y1S1-F1
#
_entry.id   AF-A0A100Y1S1-F1
#
_cell.length_a   1.000
_cell.length_b   1.000
_cell.length_c   1.000
_cell.angle_alpha   90.00
_cell.angle_beta   90.00
_cell.angle_gamma   90.00
#
_symmetry.space_group_name_H-M   'P 1'
#
loop_
_entity.id
_entity.type
_entity.pdbx_description
1 polymer ?
#
loop_
_entity_poly.entity_id
_entity_poly.type
_entity_poly.pdbx_seq_one_letter_code
_entity_poly.pdbx_strand_id
1 'polypeptide(L)'
;MTFRTDSAEPGRDDYDLARLLVWERSLAKYDADPEAELERRVHKLFTEDEHRRALDYLAASEQDTDRLAAIEAGLGGDTTSDAAWLVGQLRTAWARLDELRDRIDNSGTLIDLHYMAEGIDYVRGSRRRHELKDTVR
;
A
#
# COMPACT_ATOMS: atom_id res chain seq x y z
N MET A 1 23.40 6.89 -3.05
CA MET A 1 23.18 8.01 -2.09
C MET A 1 23.03 7.41 -0.69
N THR A 2 23.05 8.20 0.40
CA THR A 2 22.85 7.67 1.76
C THR A 2 21.60 8.28 2.38
N PHE A 3 20.86 7.50 3.18
CA PHE A 3 19.71 7.97 3.94
C PHE A 3 20.09 9.10 4.90
N ARG A 4 19.07 9.85 5.36
CA ARG A 4 19.25 10.79 6.45
C ARG A 4 19.68 10.04 7.71
N THR A 5 20.54 10.67 8.51
CA THR A 5 20.85 10.21 9.86
C THR A 5 19.71 10.51 10.82
N ASP A 6 19.12 11.70 10.69
CA ASP A 6 18.03 12.17 11.54
C ASP A 6 16.75 12.39 10.73
N SER A 7 15.62 12.05 11.36
CA SER A 7 14.30 12.31 10.80
C SER A 7 14.15 13.79 10.40
N ALA A 8 13.60 14.02 9.21
CA ALA A 8 13.26 15.37 8.77
C ALA A 8 12.08 15.94 9.60
N GLU A 9 11.17 15.09 10.04
CA GLU A 9 9.99 15.43 10.84
C GLU A 9 9.74 14.33 11.88
N PRO A 10 10.35 14.47 13.07
CA PRO A 10 10.21 13.47 14.13
C PRO A 10 8.76 13.25 14.54
N GLY A 11 8.39 11.99 14.76
CA GLY A 11 7.08 11.61 15.29
C GLY A 11 6.03 11.21 14.25
N ARG A 12 6.37 11.15 12.95
CA ARG A 12 5.48 10.60 11.94
C ARG A 12 5.18 9.12 12.19
N ASP A 13 3.91 8.77 12.09
CA ASP A 13 3.46 7.38 12.11
C ASP A 13 3.71 6.68 10.77
N ASP A 14 3.47 5.38 10.74
CA ASP A 14 3.74 4.54 9.57
C ASP A 14 2.84 4.90 8.38
N TYR A 15 1.59 5.33 8.63
CA TYR A 15 0.65 5.75 7.59
C TYR A 15 1.13 7.02 6.90
N ASP A 16 1.55 8.03 7.66
CA ASP A 16 2.07 9.29 7.12
C ASP A 16 3.37 9.08 6.34
N LEU A 17 4.26 8.20 6.82
CA LEU A 17 5.48 7.83 6.11
C LEU A 17 5.14 7.13 4.77
N ALA A 18 4.22 6.18 4.78
CA ALA A 18 3.75 5.48 3.60
C ALA A 18 3.06 6.42 2.59
N ARG A 19 2.25 7.36 3.08
CA ARG A 19 1.58 8.39 2.28
C ARG A 19 2.60 9.32 1.62
N LEU A 20 3.62 9.76 2.35
CA LEU A 20 4.70 10.56 1.77
C LEU A 20 5.46 9.78 0.71
N LEU A 21 5.80 8.51 0.95
CA LEU A 21 6.52 7.68 -0.03
C LEU A 21 5.74 7.55 -1.34
N VAL A 22 4.42 7.29 -1.26
CA VAL A 22 3.55 7.21 -2.44
C VAL A 22 3.39 8.57 -3.13
N TRP A 23 3.35 9.66 -2.37
CA TRP A 23 3.34 11.02 -2.91
C TRP A 23 4.61 11.34 -3.68
N GLU A 24 5.79 11.08 -3.11
CA GLU A 24 7.08 11.32 -3.78
C GLU A 24 7.23 10.47 -5.04
N ARG A 25 6.78 9.21 -5.02
CA ARG A 25 6.70 8.37 -6.23
C ARG A 25 5.84 9.02 -7.31
N SER A 26 4.69 9.56 -6.93
CA SER A 26 3.78 10.25 -7.87
C SER A 26 4.39 11.50 -8.50
N LEU A 27 5.36 12.13 -7.83
CA LEU A 27 6.11 13.28 -8.36
C LEU A 27 7.30 12.83 -9.22
N ALA A 28 8.01 11.79 -8.80
CA ALA A 28 9.19 11.28 -9.50
C ALA A 28 8.88 10.80 -10.93
N LYS A 29 7.67 10.29 -11.18
CA LYS A 29 7.21 9.85 -12.52
C LYS A 29 7.29 10.90 -13.62
N TYR A 30 7.41 12.17 -13.27
CA TYR A 30 7.53 13.28 -14.24
C TYR A 30 8.98 13.58 -14.63
N ASP A 31 9.96 12.91 -14.02
CA ASP A 31 11.37 13.02 -14.37
C ASP A 31 11.74 12.15 -15.59
N ALA A 32 12.89 12.43 -16.21
CA ALA A 32 13.44 11.63 -17.29
C ALA A 32 13.89 10.24 -16.81
N ASP A 33 14.32 10.15 -15.54
CA ASP A 33 14.60 8.89 -14.84
C ASP A 33 13.81 8.85 -13.52
N PRO A 34 12.55 8.36 -13.55
CA PRO A 34 11.70 8.29 -12.37
C PRO A 34 12.28 7.48 -11.21
N GLU A 35 13.09 6.46 -11.50
CA GLU A 35 13.63 5.55 -10.51
C GLU A 35 14.76 6.22 -9.73
N ALA A 36 15.73 6.77 -10.45
CA ALA A 36 16.83 7.54 -9.86
C ALA A 36 16.29 8.77 -9.10
N GLU A 37 15.24 9.41 -9.63
CA GLU A 37 14.61 10.55 -8.97
C GLU A 37 13.91 10.16 -7.66
N LEU A 38 13.20 9.02 -7.65
CA LEU A 38 12.57 8.51 -6.44
C LEU A 38 13.62 8.14 -5.39
N GLU A 39 14.67 7.41 -5.79
CA GLU A 39 15.78 7.05 -4.90
C GLU A 39 16.40 8.30 -4.25
N ARG A 40 16.63 9.34 -5.04
CA ARG A 40 17.14 10.62 -4.55
C ARG A 40 16.20 11.29 -3.55
N ARG A 41 14.89 11.29 -3.82
CA ARG A 41 13.87 11.85 -2.92
C ARG A 41 13.80 11.08 -1.61
N VAL A 42 13.81 9.76 -1.68
CA VAL A 42 13.79 8.85 -0.52
C VAL A 42 14.99 9.14 0.39
N HIS A 43 16.21 9.15 -0.15
CA HIS A 43 17.41 9.43 0.64
C HIS A 43 17.42 10.84 1.25
N LYS A 44 16.77 11.82 0.59
CA LYS A 44 16.69 13.19 1.10
C LYS A 44 15.69 13.36 2.24
N LEU A 45 14.62 12.56 2.26
CA LEU A 45 13.45 12.74 3.12
C LEU A 45 13.36 11.76 4.27
N PHE A 46 13.87 10.54 4.09
CA PHE A 46 13.72 9.45 5.05
C PHE A 46 15.06 9.11 5.71
N THR A 47 15.00 8.69 6.97
CA THR A 47 15.97 7.75 7.52
C THR A 47 15.72 6.34 6.95
N GLU A 48 16.71 5.45 7.06
CA GLU A 48 16.56 4.06 6.60
C GLU A 48 15.40 3.35 7.32
N ASP A 49 15.25 3.58 8.64
CA ASP A 49 14.18 3.01 9.45
C ASP A 49 12.80 3.50 9.03
N GLU A 50 12.64 4.80 8.81
CA GLU A 50 11.37 5.38 8.36
C GLU A 50 10.97 4.88 6.97
N HIS A 51 11.94 4.73 6.06
CA HIS A 51 11.69 4.16 4.75
C HIS A 51 11.23 2.70 4.86
N ARG A 52 11.88 1.90 5.71
CA ARG A 52 11.46 0.51 5.97
C ARG A 52 10.06 0.45 6.56
N ARG A 53 9.73 1.26 7.56
CA ARG A 53 8.39 1.34 8.17
C ARG A 53 7.31 1.70 7.14
N ALA A 54 7.60 2.65 6.24
CA ALA A 54 6.71 3.00 5.15
C ALA A 54 6.43 1.81 4.21
N LEU A 55 7.47 1.06 3.84
CA LEU A 55 7.33 -0.12 2.99
C LEU A 55 6.56 -1.25 3.70
N ASP A 56 6.87 -1.51 4.97
CA ASP A 56 6.20 -2.52 5.78
C ASP A 56 4.69 -2.22 5.90
N TYR A 57 4.33 -0.95 6.11
CA TYR A 57 2.93 -0.51 6.13
C TYR A 57 2.22 -0.73 4.80
N LEU A 58 2.86 -0.34 3.68
CA LEU A 58 2.30 -0.56 2.34
C LEU A 58 2.10 -2.04 2.06
N ALA A 59 3.06 -2.90 2.41
CA ALA A 59 2.96 -4.34 2.25
C ALA A 59 1.83 -4.95 3.10
N ALA A 60 1.66 -4.50 4.35
CA ALA A 60 0.58 -4.96 5.22
C ALA A 60 -0.82 -4.59 4.71
N SER A 61 -0.94 -3.53 3.90
CA SER A 61 -2.21 -3.10 3.30
C SER A 61 -2.69 -4.00 2.14
N GLU A 62 -1.80 -4.87 1.63
CA GLU A 62 -2.06 -5.79 0.53
C GLU A 62 -2.83 -7.03 1.01
N GLN A 63 -3.85 -7.42 0.27
CA GLN A 63 -4.59 -8.65 0.56
C GLN A 63 -3.75 -9.87 0.19
N ASP A 64 -3.61 -10.82 1.12
CA ASP A 64 -2.89 -12.08 0.91
C ASP A 64 -3.80 -13.11 0.21
N THR A 65 -4.05 -12.87 -1.08
CA THR A 65 -4.93 -13.71 -1.91
C THR A 65 -4.42 -15.14 -2.04
N ASP A 66 -3.10 -15.33 -2.03
CA ASP A 66 -2.46 -16.63 -2.19
C ASP A 66 -2.70 -17.49 -0.94
N ARG A 67 -2.58 -16.91 0.25
CA ARG A 67 -2.90 -17.61 1.49
C ARG A 67 -4.38 -17.98 1.58
N LEU A 68 -5.28 -17.09 1.15
CA LEU A 68 -6.70 -17.42 1.12
C LEU A 68 -7.00 -18.57 0.14
N ALA A 69 -6.38 -18.55 -1.04
CA ALA A 69 -6.49 -19.63 -2.02
C ALA A 69 -5.92 -20.96 -1.50
N ALA A 70 -4.82 -20.92 -0.73
CA ALA A 70 -4.26 -22.11 -0.10
C ALA A 70 -5.18 -22.71 0.97
N ILE A 71 -5.82 -21.87 1.79
CA ILE A 71 -6.83 -22.30 2.76
C ILE A 71 -8.01 -22.97 2.03
N GLU A 72 -8.49 -22.36 0.94
CA GLU A 72 -9.57 -22.90 0.11
C GLU A 72 -9.26 -24.25 -0.51
N ALA A 73 -8.06 -24.40 -1.07
CA ALA A 73 -7.61 -25.67 -1.61
C ALA A 73 -7.60 -26.76 -0.53
N GLY A 74 -7.27 -26.40 0.71
CA GLY A 74 -7.28 -27.29 1.87
C GLY A 74 -8.68 -27.76 2.30
N LEU A 75 -9.76 -27.08 1.90
CA LEU A 75 -11.14 -27.47 2.23
C LEU A 75 -11.67 -28.62 1.35
N GLY A 76 -10.95 -29.01 0.29
CA GLY A 76 -11.26 -30.22 -0.47
C GLY A 76 -12.65 -30.29 -1.12
N GLY A 77 -13.28 -29.14 -1.37
CA GLY A 77 -14.63 -29.05 -1.95
C GLY A 77 -15.78 -29.11 -0.94
N ASP A 78 -15.49 -29.14 0.36
CA ASP A 78 -16.49 -28.91 1.40
C ASP A 78 -16.96 -27.45 1.35
N THR A 79 -18.22 -27.25 0.95
CA THR A 79 -18.86 -25.93 0.86
C THR A 79 -19.84 -25.66 1.98
N THR A 80 -20.06 -26.63 2.86
CA THR A 80 -21.10 -26.57 3.90
C THR A 80 -20.55 -26.35 5.30
N SER A 81 -19.23 -26.50 5.51
CA SER A 81 -18.60 -26.14 6.79
C SER A 81 -18.56 -24.64 7.05
N ASP A 82 -18.53 -24.30 8.35
CA ASP A 82 -18.31 -22.93 8.82
C ASP A 82 -17.01 -22.33 8.26
N ALA A 83 -15.98 -23.15 8.05
CA ALA A 83 -14.73 -22.73 7.45
C ALA A 83 -14.93 -22.25 5.99
N ALA A 84 -15.68 -23.01 5.19
CA ALA A 84 -16.02 -22.63 3.82
C ALA A 84 -16.88 -21.36 3.78
N TRP A 85 -17.84 -21.22 4.71
CA TRP A 85 -18.64 -20.01 4.84
C TRP A 85 -17.78 -18.79 5.21
N LEU A 86 -16.89 -18.90 6.21
CA LEU A 86 -16.00 -17.83 6.66
C LEU A 86 -15.08 -17.35 5.54
N VAL A 87 -14.50 -18.29 4.78
CA VAL A 87 -13.68 -18.00 3.61
C VAL A 87 -14.48 -17.24 2.54
N GLY A 88 -15.72 -17.64 2.28
CA GLY A 88 -16.62 -16.91 1.38
C GLY A 88 -16.94 -15.49 1.85
N GLN A 89 -17.14 -15.29 3.16
CA GLN A 89 -17.33 -13.95 3.74
C GLN A 89 -16.07 -13.10 3.60
N LEU A 90 -14.89 -13.66 3.87
CA LEU A 90 -13.62 -12.95 3.76
C LEU A 90 -13.35 -12.49 2.31
N ARG A 91 -13.55 -13.37 1.32
CA ARG A 91 -13.47 -13.00 -0.10
C ARG A 91 -14.43 -11.85 -0.44
N THR A 92 -15.66 -11.92 0.05
CA THR A 92 -16.66 -10.87 -0.20
C THR A 92 -16.24 -9.54 0.41
N ALA A 93 -15.71 -9.56 1.63
CA ALA A 93 -15.22 -8.36 2.31
C ALA A 93 -14.04 -7.73 1.56
N TRP A 94 -13.09 -8.55 1.12
CA TRP A 94 -11.94 -8.13 0.32
C TRP A 94 -12.34 -7.49 -1.01
N ALA A 95 -13.26 -8.10 -1.75
CA ALA A 95 -13.77 -7.54 -3.01
C ALA A 95 -14.43 -6.17 -2.80
N ARG A 96 -15.22 -6.01 -1.73
CA ARG A 96 -15.85 -4.73 -1.38
C ARG A 96 -14.83 -3.67 -0.96
N LEU A 97 -13.78 -4.08 -0.25
CA LEU A 97 -12.70 -3.18 0.15
C LEU A 97 -11.91 -2.69 -1.09
N ASP A 98 -11.66 -3.56 -2.06
CA ASP A 98 -11.02 -3.14 -3.31
C ASP A 98 -11.89 -2.19 -4.14
N GLU A 99 -13.19 -2.42 -4.21
CA GLU A 99 -14.12 -1.48 -4.85
C GLU A 99 -14.09 -0.11 -4.16
N LEU A 100 -14.05 -0.06 -2.83
CA LEU A 100 -13.91 1.19 -2.09
C LEU A 100 -12.59 1.89 -2.42
N ARG A 101 -11.48 1.15 -2.41
CA ARG A 101 -10.15 1.68 -2.75
C ARG A 101 -10.10 2.19 -4.19
N ASP A 102 -10.74 1.51 -5.15
CA ASP A 102 -10.85 1.95 -6.55
C ASP A 102 -11.60 3.28 -6.67
N ARG A 103 -12.70 3.43 -5.91
CA ARG A 103 -13.44 4.70 -5.85
C ARG A 103 -12.61 5.82 -5.24
N ILE A 104 -11.82 5.53 -4.21
CA ILE A 104 -10.87 6.48 -3.61
C ILE A 104 -9.80 6.88 -4.64
N ASP A 105 -9.26 5.94 -5.41
CA ASP A 105 -8.23 6.23 -6.40
C ASP A 105 -8.76 7.07 -7.57
N ASN A 106 -9.95 6.73 -8.08
CA ASN A 106 -10.54 7.31 -9.31
C ASN A 106 -11.38 8.57 -9.09
N SER A 107 -11.54 9.03 -7.86
CA SER A 107 -12.31 10.23 -7.56
C SER A 107 -11.55 11.52 -7.91
N GLY A 108 -12.20 12.38 -8.70
CA GLY A 108 -11.66 13.62 -9.26
C GLY A 108 -11.75 14.83 -8.32
N THR A 109 -11.14 14.73 -7.13
CA THR A 109 -10.94 15.84 -6.15
C THR A 109 -12.26 16.38 -5.49
N LEU A 110 -12.35 16.85 -4.23
CA LEU A 110 -11.41 17.69 -3.48
C LEU A 110 -11.53 17.63 -1.93
N ILE A 111 -12.54 17.05 -1.26
CA ILE A 111 -12.60 17.03 0.22
C ILE A 111 -13.22 15.70 0.69
N ASP A 112 -12.73 15.14 1.80
CA ASP A 112 -13.05 13.85 2.46
C ASP A 112 -12.37 12.55 1.99
N LEU A 113 -11.71 12.52 0.83
CA LEU A 113 -11.04 11.29 0.38
C LEU A 113 -9.82 10.91 1.23
N HIS A 114 -9.14 11.90 1.81
CA HIS A 114 -8.01 11.67 2.71
C HIS A 114 -8.47 11.00 4.01
N TYR A 115 -9.51 11.54 4.65
CA TYR A 115 -10.09 10.95 5.87
C TYR A 115 -10.72 9.58 5.61
N MET A 116 -11.33 9.38 4.44
CA MET A 116 -11.85 8.06 4.06
C MET A 116 -10.75 7.03 3.86
N ALA A 117 -9.63 7.42 3.25
CA ALA A 117 -8.49 6.54 3.03
C ALA A 117 -7.78 6.22 4.35
N GLU A 118 -7.56 7.23 5.19
CA GLU A 118 -7.01 7.09 6.54
C GLU A 118 -7.89 6.20 7.43
N GLY A 119 -9.21 6.39 7.41
CA GLY A 119 -10.14 5.60 8.22
C GLY A 119 -10.21 4.11 7.87
N ILE A 120 -9.58 3.68 6.77
CA ILE A 120 -9.44 2.27 6.38
C ILE A 120 -7.97 1.87 6.22
N ASP A 121 -7.05 2.64 6.78
CA ASP A 121 -5.60 2.42 6.72
C ASP A 121 -5.05 2.31 5.28
N TYR A 122 -5.71 2.94 4.31
CA TYR A 122 -5.38 2.87 2.90
C TYR A 122 -4.59 4.09 2.42
N VAL A 123 -3.42 3.86 1.83
CA VAL A 123 -2.67 4.91 1.15
C VAL A 123 -3.13 5.01 -0.31
N ARG A 124 -3.80 6.10 -0.67
CA ARG A 124 -4.27 6.34 -2.04
C ARG A 124 -3.15 6.17 -3.07
N GLY A 125 -3.43 5.45 -4.15
CA GLY A 125 -2.48 5.19 -5.22
C GLY A 125 -1.42 4.12 -4.91
N SER A 126 -1.41 3.53 -3.71
CA SER A 126 -0.44 2.47 -3.34
C SER A 126 -0.52 1.25 -4.26
N ARG A 127 -1.74 0.84 -4.66
CA ARG A 127 -2.02 -0.38 -5.46
C ARG A 127 -1.65 -0.31 -6.94
N ARG A 128 -1.11 0.80 -7.45
CA ARG A 128 -0.62 0.88 -8.84
C ARG A 128 0.70 0.08 -8.97
N ARG A 129 0.60 -1.25 -8.89
CA ARG A 129 1.72 -2.22 -8.84
C ARG A 129 2.49 -2.41 -10.15
N HIS A 130 2.02 -1.87 -11.27
CA HIS A 130 2.78 -1.93 -12.53
C HIS A 130 4.00 -0.98 -12.57
N GLU A 131 4.26 -0.24 -11.49
CA GLU A 131 5.42 0.66 -11.37
C GLU A 131 6.48 0.16 -10.37
N LEU A 132 6.32 -1.03 -9.77
CA LEU A 132 7.14 -1.47 -8.61
C LEU A 132 7.83 -2.85 -8.74
N LYS A 133 7.67 -3.59 -9.84
CA LYS A 133 8.19 -4.96 -9.89
C LYS A 133 9.71 -5.09 -10.12
N ASP A 134 10.42 -4.03 -10.50
CA ASP A 134 11.86 -4.10 -10.80
C ASP A 134 12.72 -3.00 -10.17
N THR A 135 12.16 -2.15 -9.30
CA THR A 135 12.67 -0.77 -9.18
C THR A 135 13.62 -0.44 -8.03
N VAL A 136 13.89 -1.36 -7.09
CA VAL A 136 15.02 -1.20 -6.14
C VAL A 136 15.47 -2.58 -5.69
N ARG A 137 16.68 -2.97 -6.08
CA ARG A 137 17.41 -4.11 -5.53
C ARG A 137 18.67 -3.63 -4.84
#